data_AF-A0A7S4CZZ5-F1
#
_entry.id   AF-A0A7S4CZZ5-F1
#
_cell.length_a   1.000
_cell.length_b   1.000
_cell.length_c   1.000
_cell.angle_alpha   90.00
_cell.angle_beta   90.00
_cell.angle_gamma   90.00
#
_symmetry.space_group_name_H-M   'P 1'
#
loop_
_entity.id
_entity.type
_entity.pdbx_description
1 polymer ?
#
loop_
_entity_poly.entity_id
_entity_poly.type
_entity_poly.pdbx_seq_one_letter_code
_entity_poly.pdbx_strand_id
1 'polypeptide(L)'
;AFAAHGAQAAAIALQESPLCTDLDRVVTAESSRRAYSASDAEAMHVVKGLHFGQRKLLLSEIEFLSRWFVDHPSTVNRTLCVYAGAADGRHLPCVFDLFPLVRWFLADPNKFHKAVDRSRFPQIVEVLNDLFL
;
A
#
# COMPACT_ATOMS: atom_id res chain seq x y z
N ALA A 1 -10.62 -52.26 -20.51
CA ALA A 1 -9.70 -51.11 -20.57
C ALA A 1 -10.50 -49.83 -20.39
N PHE A 2 -10.11 -49.06 -19.37
CA PHE A 2 -10.50 -47.68 -19.03
C PHE A 2 -11.98 -47.31 -18.93
N ALA A 3 -12.49 -47.44 -17.70
CA ALA A 3 -13.67 -46.72 -17.22
C ALA A 3 -13.39 -45.21 -17.18
N ALA A 4 -14.30 -44.42 -17.74
CA ALA A 4 -14.27 -42.97 -17.67
C ALA A 4 -14.56 -42.51 -16.23
N HIS A 5 -13.52 -42.16 -15.48
CA HIS A 5 -13.68 -41.37 -14.26
C HIS A 5 -13.95 -39.92 -14.65
N GLY A 6 -15.23 -39.54 -14.59
CA GLY A 6 -15.63 -38.14 -14.57
C GLY A 6 -15.04 -37.48 -13.32
N ALA A 7 -14.08 -36.59 -13.53
CA ALA A 7 -13.60 -35.70 -12.48
C ALA A 7 -14.70 -34.68 -12.17
N GLN A 8 -15.43 -34.90 -11.08
CA GLN A 8 -16.29 -33.89 -10.50
C GLN A 8 -15.37 -32.78 -9.95
N ALA A 9 -15.33 -31.65 -10.63
CA ALA A 9 -14.75 -30.43 -10.10
C ALA A 9 -15.62 -29.99 -8.91
N ALA A 10 -15.18 -30.31 -7.70
CA ALA A 10 -15.75 -29.73 -6.50
C ALA A 10 -15.51 -28.22 -6.55
N ALA A 11 -16.55 -27.45 -6.87
CA ALA A 11 -16.57 -26.02 -6.64
C ALA A 11 -16.46 -25.82 -5.13
N ILE A 12 -15.24 -25.58 -4.65
CA ILE A 12 -15.02 -25.04 -3.31
C ILE A 12 -15.67 -23.67 -3.35
N ALA A 13 -16.87 -23.56 -2.79
CA ALA A 13 -17.46 -22.28 -2.45
C ALA A 13 -16.48 -21.62 -1.49
N LEU A 14 -15.65 -20.72 -2.01
CA LEU A 14 -14.94 -19.75 -1.19
C LEU A 14 -16.06 -18.97 -0.50
N GLN A 15 -16.27 -19.28 0.77
CA GLN A 15 -17.10 -18.48 1.63
C GLN A 15 -16.36 -17.15 1.74
N GLU A 16 -16.71 -16.20 0.89
CA GLU A 16 -16.14 -14.85 0.89
C GLU A 16 -16.65 -14.12 2.14
N SER A 17 -16.12 -14.49 3.30
CA SER A 17 -16.10 -13.56 4.42
C SER A 17 -15.21 -12.41 3.98
N PRO A 18 -15.71 -11.16 3.91
CA PRO A 18 -14.84 -10.04 3.64
C PRO A 18 -13.75 -10.03 4.71
N LEU A 19 -12.49 -10.14 4.29
CA LEU A 19 -11.31 -10.13 5.16
C LEU A 19 -11.24 -8.88 6.05
N CYS A 20 -11.99 -7.83 5.70
CA CYS A 20 -12.13 -6.57 6.42
C CYS A 20 -13.44 -5.90 5.97
N THR A 21 -14.27 -5.47 6.91
CA THR A 21 -15.46 -4.67 6.67
C THR A 21 -15.13 -3.18 6.77
N ASP A 22 -15.95 -2.29 6.20
CA ASP A 22 -15.71 -0.84 6.31
C ASP A 22 -15.79 -0.32 7.75
N LEU A 23 -16.45 -1.05 8.65
CA LEU A 23 -16.52 -0.72 10.07
C LEU A 23 -15.17 -0.93 10.80
N ASP A 24 -14.30 -1.82 10.31
CA ASP A 24 -12.99 -2.09 10.91
C ASP A 24 -12.02 -0.89 10.79
N ARG A 25 -12.39 0.12 10.00
CA ARG A 25 -11.61 1.35 9.77
C ARG A 25 -12.13 2.56 10.52
N VAL A 26 -13.32 2.44 11.09
CA VAL A 26 -13.96 3.52 11.83
C VAL A 26 -13.79 3.23 13.31
N VAL A 27 -13.01 4.07 13.99
CA VAL A 27 -12.96 4.05 15.45
C VAL A 27 -14.25 4.68 15.96
N THR A 28 -15.13 3.86 16.51
CA THR A 28 -16.42 4.29 17.07
C THR A 28 -16.33 4.42 18.60
N ALA A 29 -17.43 4.86 19.22
CA ALA A 29 -17.56 4.85 20.68
C ALA A 29 -17.51 3.42 21.25
N GLU A 30 -18.00 2.44 20.48
CA GLU A 30 -18.05 1.01 20.85
C GLU A 30 -16.72 0.29 20.62
N SER A 31 -15.78 0.91 19.89
CA SER A 31 -14.47 0.32 19.66
C SER A 31 -13.73 0.13 20.99
N SER A 32 -13.25 -1.09 21.23
CA SER A 32 -12.51 -1.42 22.46
C SER A 32 -11.33 -0.47 22.66
N ARG A 33 -11.23 0.15 23.83
CA ARG A 33 -10.15 1.06 24.19
C ARG A 33 -9.25 0.40 25.24
N ARG A 34 -7.94 0.51 25.05
CA ARG A 34 -6.96 0.17 26.07
C ARG A 34 -6.42 1.45 26.67
N ALA A 35 -6.29 1.49 28.00
CA ALA A 35 -5.57 2.58 28.65
C ALA A 35 -4.14 2.65 28.11
N TYR A 36 -3.66 3.84 27.76
CA TYR A 36 -2.31 4.03 27.26
C TYR A 36 -1.30 3.65 28.36
N SER A 37 -0.51 2.62 28.09
CA SER A 37 0.67 2.29 28.90
C SER A 37 1.90 2.70 28.10
N ALA A 38 2.69 3.63 28.64
CA ALA A 38 3.97 3.97 28.04
C ALA A 38 4.80 2.68 27.92
N SER A 39 5.23 2.36 26.70
CA SER A 39 6.13 1.24 26.47
C SER A 39 7.48 1.58 27.10
N ASP A 40 7.97 0.70 27.98
CA ASP A 40 9.33 0.81 28.51
C ASP A 40 10.32 0.66 27.34
N ALA A 41 11.04 1.74 27.02
CA ALA A 41 11.91 1.80 25.86
C ALA A 41 13.03 0.74 25.92
N GLU A 42 13.38 0.27 27.11
CA GLU A 42 14.34 -0.82 27.34
C GLU A 42 13.75 -2.22 27.15
N ALA A 43 12.47 -2.43 27.48
CA ALA A 43 11.80 -3.73 27.36
C ALA A 43 11.28 -3.99 25.93
N MET A 44 11.17 -2.92 25.12
CA MET A 44 10.79 -3.05 23.72
C MET A 44 11.99 -3.63 22.96
N HIS A 45 11.99 -4.97 22.82
CA HIS A 45 12.71 -5.69 21.77
C HIS A 45 12.14 -5.23 20.41
N VAL A 46 12.40 -3.96 20.07
CA VAL A 46 12.26 -3.45 18.72
C VAL A 46 13.19 -4.34 17.93
N VAL A 47 12.61 -5.18 17.08
CA VAL A 47 13.35 -5.90 16.04
C VAL A 47 13.85 -4.81 15.08
N LYS A 48 14.88 -4.07 15.52
CA LYS A 48 15.59 -3.01 14.82
C LYS A 48 16.32 -3.69 13.68
N GLY A 49 15.66 -3.86 12.54
CA GLY A 49 16.30 -4.47 11.38
C GLY A 49 15.40 -4.79 10.20
N LEU A 50 14.09 -4.98 10.40
CA LEU A 50 13.25 -5.53 9.34
C LEU A 50 12.35 -4.47 8.67
N HIS A 51 12.91 -3.37 8.14
CA HIS A 51 12.22 -2.38 7.28
C HIS A 51 10.71 -2.13 7.55
N PHE A 52 10.28 -2.14 8.82
CA PHE A 52 8.85 -2.19 9.16
C PHE A 52 8.17 -0.88 8.77
N GLY A 53 8.89 0.23 8.83
CA GLY A 53 8.40 1.52 8.34
C GLY A 53 8.05 1.47 6.84
N GLN A 54 8.93 0.90 6.02
CA GLN A 54 8.71 0.79 4.56
C GLN A 54 7.57 -0.18 4.23
N ARG A 55 7.46 -1.29 4.97
CA ARG A 55 6.33 -2.23 4.80
C ARG A 55 5.00 -1.63 5.25
N LYS A 56 5.01 -0.85 6.33
CA LYS A 56 3.83 -0.12 6.79
C LYS A 56 3.34 0.85 5.71
N LEU A 57 4.24 1.66 5.16
CA LEU A 57 3.93 2.61 4.09
C LEU A 57 3.35 1.89 2.86
N LEU A 58 4.06 0.87 2.35
CA LEU A 58 3.62 0.06 1.21
C LEU A 58 2.19 -0.50 1.37
N LEU A 59 1.89 -1.09 2.53
CA LEU A 59 0.56 -1.68 2.78
C LEU A 59 -0.54 -0.61 2.82
N SER A 60 -0.27 0.52 3.46
CA SER A 60 -1.21 1.65 3.51
C SER A 60 -1.48 2.26 2.13
N GLU A 61 -0.46 2.37 1.29
CA GLU A 61 -0.60 2.90 -0.08
C GLU A 61 -1.38 1.96 -0.99
N ILE A 62 -1.07 0.65 -0.95
CA ILE A 62 -1.82 -0.36 -1.71
C ILE A 62 -3.29 -0.33 -1.31
N GLU A 63 -3.56 -0.30 -0.01
CA GLU A 63 -4.92 -0.23 0.52
C GLU A 63 -5.65 1.03 0.05
N PHE A 64 -5.01 2.20 0.18
CA PHE A 64 -5.58 3.49 -0.22
C PHE A 64 -5.90 3.53 -1.71
N LEU A 65 -4.92 3.20 -2.57
CA LEU A 65 -5.09 3.27 -4.02
C LEU A 65 -6.11 2.24 -4.52
N SER A 66 -6.07 1.01 -4.00
CA SER A 66 -7.03 -0.02 -4.40
C SER A 66 -8.45 0.43 -4.13
N ARG A 67 -8.70 1.02 -2.95
CA ARG A 67 -10.02 1.55 -2.59
C ARG A 67 -10.41 2.74 -3.43
N TRP A 68 -9.49 3.69 -3.61
CA TRP A 68 -9.74 4.86 -4.45
C TRP A 68 -10.24 4.45 -5.84
N PHE A 69 -9.65 3.42 -6.45
CA PHE A 69 -10.07 2.94 -7.76
C PHE A 69 -11.34 2.09 -7.77
N VAL A 70 -11.67 1.41 -6.67
CA VAL A 70 -12.99 0.80 -6.50
C VAL A 70 -14.07 1.87 -6.49
N ASP A 71 -13.84 2.97 -5.76
CA ASP A 71 -14.81 4.06 -5.63
C ASP A 71 -14.85 4.97 -6.89
N HIS A 72 -13.75 5.05 -7.63
CA HIS A 72 -13.59 5.94 -8.79
C HIS A 72 -13.05 5.20 -10.05
N PRO A 73 -13.74 4.18 -10.57
CA PRO A 73 -13.23 3.30 -11.63
C PRO A 73 -12.95 4.03 -12.95
N SER A 74 -13.64 5.13 -13.22
CA SER A 74 -13.44 5.94 -14.43
C SER A 74 -12.17 6.78 -14.43
N THR A 75 -11.46 6.86 -13.29
CA THR A 75 -10.31 7.77 -13.10
C THR A 75 -8.95 7.09 -13.25
N VAL A 76 -8.90 5.76 -13.41
CA VAL A 76 -7.65 4.97 -13.44
C VAL A 76 -6.61 5.58 -14.39
N ASN A 77 -7.02 5.94 -15.62
CA ASN A 77 -6.10 6.46 -16.65
C ASN A 77 -5.80 7.98 -16.52
N ARG A 78 -6.43 8.66 -15.57
CA ARG A 78 -6.36 10.13 -15.40
C ARG A 78 -5.80 10.55 -14.05
N THR A 79 -5.47 9.61 -13.18
CA THR A 79 -5.04 9.89 -11.81
C THR A 79 -3.59 10.36 -11.76
N LEU A 80 -3.37 11.50 -11.10
CA LEU A 80 -2.06 12.00 -10.69
C LEU A 80 -1.99 11.94 -9.16
N CYS A 81 -1.05 11.15 -8.63
CA CYS A 81 -0.76 11.09 -7.21
C CYS A 81 0.39 12.06 -6.89
N VAL A 82 0.10 13.04 -6.04
CA VAL A 82 1.10 13.97 -5.49
C VAL A 82 1.53 13.44 -4.13
N TYR A 83 2.75 12.91 -4.07
CA TYR A 83 3.30 12.27 -2.88
C TYR A 83 4.29 13.21 -2.19
N ALA A 84 3.85 13.83 -1.10
CA ALA A 84 4.68 14.64 -0.21
C ALA A 84 5.42 13.76 0.83
N GLY A 85 6.67 14.09 1.14
CA GLY A 85 7.47 13.32 2.10
C GLY A 85 7.86 11.94 1.55
N ALA A 86 8.14 11.86 0.25
CA ALA A 86 8.29 10.60 -0.46
C ALA A 86 9.68 9.94 -0.32
N ALA A 87 10.70 10.63 0.20
CA ALA A 87 12.05 10.07 0.29
C ALA A 87 12.30 9.32 1.63
N ASP A 88 13.13 8.27 1.69
CA ASP A 88 13.94 7.70 0.61
C ASP A 88 13.14 6.89 -0.43
N GLY A 89 11.89 6.52 -0.14
CA GLY A 89 10.98 5.91 -1.09
C GLY A 89 11.36 4.50 -1.55
N ARG A 90 12.12 3.73 -0.76
CA ARG A 90 12.61 2.40 -1.18
C ARG A 90 11.49 1.40 -1.54
N HIS A 91 10.29 1.56 -0.99
CA HIS A 91 9.12 0.74 -1.29
C HIS A 91 8.36 1.16 -2.57
N LEU A 92 8.50 2.42 -3.00
CA LEU A 92 7.74 2.99 -4.12
C LEU A 92 7.82 2.20 -5.43
N PRO A 93 8.96 1.59 -5.83
CA PRO A 93 9.00 0.73 -7.01
C PRO A 93 7.93 -0.37 -7.01
N CYS A 94 7.63 -0.95 -5.85
CA CYS A 94 6.57 -1.96 -5.73
C CYS A 94 5.18 -1.36 -6.01
N VAL A 95 4.94 -0.14 -5.54
CA VAL A 95 3.68 0.58 -5.76
C VAL A 95 3.53 0.95 -7.24
N PHE A 96 4.61 1.41 -7.86
CA PHE A 96 4.63 1.77 -9.28
C PHE A 96 4.35 0.57 -10.19
N ASP A 97 4.90 -0.61 -9.83
CA ASP A 97 4.65 -1.87 -10.53
C ASP A 97 3.18 -2.33 -10.36
N LEU A 98 2.57 -2.12 -9.19
CA LEU A 98 1.18 -2.49 -8.92
C LEU A 98 0.16 -1.53 -9.57
N PHE A 99 0.50 -0.24 -9.66
CA PHE A 99 -0.39 0.80 -10.20
C PHE A 99 0.28 1.56 -11.37
N PRO A 100 0.57 0.87 -12.50
CA PRO A 100 1.36 1.44 -13.60
C PRO A 100 0.68 2.59 -14.34
N LEU A 101 -0.64 2.72 -14.20
CA LEU A 101 -1.44 3.76 -14.86
C LEU A 101 -1.53 5.06 -14.05
N VAL A 102 -1.10 5.04 -12.77
CA VAL A 102 -1.05 6.22 -11.92
C VAL A 102 0.17 7.04 -12.29
N ARG A 103 -0.04 8.34 -12.55
CA ARG A 103 1.05 9.29 -12.71
C ARG A 103 1.51 9.79 -11.34
N TRP A 104 2.80 10.05 -11.19
CA TRP A 104 3.39 10.39 -9.88
C TRP A 104 4.14 11.71 -9.92
N PHE A 105 3.85 12.57 -8.94
CA PHE A 105 4.65 13.74 -8.58
C PHE A 105 5.22 13.47 -7.20
N LEU A 106 6.54 13.32 -7.08
CA LEU A 106 7.21 12.99 -5.82
C LEU A 106 7.89 14.23 -5.27
N ALA A 107 7.66 14.56 -4.00
CA ALA A 107 8.25 15.73 -3.36
C ALA A 107 8.86 15.39 -2.01
N ASP A 108 10.15 15.67 -1.87
CA ASP A 108 10.88 15.56 -0.61
C ASP A 108 12.23 16.29 -0.72
N PRO A 109 12.67 17.06 0.29
CA PRO A 109 14.02 17.65 0.27
C PRO A 109 15.15 16.61 0.40
N ASN A 110 14.87 15.40 0.89
CA ASN A 110 15.87 14.34 1.04
C ASN A 110 16.11 13.58 -0.27
N LYS A 111 17.23 12.85 -0.32
CA LYS A 111 17.60 12.05 -1.49
C LYS A 111 16.73 10.81 -1.63
N PHE A 112 16.15 10.63 -2.83
CA PHE A 112 15.45 9.42 -3.21
C PHE A 112 16.40 8.22 -3.38
N HIS A 113 15.88 7.03 -3.11
CA HIS A 113 16.57 5.78 -3.36
C HIS A 113 16.78 5.57 -4.87
N LYS A 114 17.93 5.01 -5.27
CA LYS A 114 18.30 4.81 -6.69
C LYS A 114 17.30 3.99 -7.52
N ALA A 115 16.47 3.19 -6.85
CA ALA A 115 15.43 2.40 -7.51
C ALA A 115 14.22 3.25 -7.92
N VAL A 116 14.06 4.44 -7.34
CA VAL A 116 13.08 5.45 -7.75
C VAL A 116 13.71 6.24 -8.90
N ASP A 117 13.61 5.67 -10.10
CA ASP A 117 14.21 6.21 -11.31
C ASP A 117 13.16 6.36 -12.41
N ARG A 118 13.10 7.56 -12.99
CA ARG A 118 12.20 7.90 -14.09
C ARG A 118 12.51 7.12 -15.38
N SER A 119 13.76 6.68 -15.57
CA SER A 119 14.14 5.86 -16.72
C SER A 119 13.44 4.49 -16.69
N ARG A 120 13.24 3.95 -15.48
CA ARG A 120 12.52 2.69 -15.24
C ARG A 120 11.02 2.91 -15.11
N PHE A 121 10.62 4.01 -14.47
CA PHE A 121 9.23 4.33 -14.16
C PHE A 121 8.82 5.64 -14.85
N PRO A 122 8.46 5.58 -16.16
CA PRO A 122 8.10 6.78 -16.92
C PRO A 122 6.82 7.46 -16.41
N GLN A 123 6.02 6.76 -15.60
CA GLN A 123 4.84 7.33 -14.92
C GLN A 123 5.22 8.35 -13.83
N ILE A 124 6.48 8.46 -13.44
CA ILE A 124 6.98 9.56 -12.61
C ILE A 124 7.10 10.82 -13.47
N VAL A 125 6.13 11.71 -13.29
CA VAL A 125 6.00 12.98 -14.00
C VAL A 125 7.07 13.97 -13.54
N GLU A 126 7.28 14.05 -12.22
CA GLU A 126 8.20 15.01 -11.63
C GLU A 126 8.72 14.53 -10.27
N VAL A 127 9.95 14.95 -9.96
CA VAL A 127 10.57 14.79 -8.65
C VAL A 127 11.03 16.16 -8.19
N LEU A 128 10.36 16.70 -7.17
CA LEU A 128 10.70 17.94 -6.51
C LEU A 128 11.59 17.64 -5.31
N ASN A 129 12.85 18.11 -5.35
CA ASN A 129 13.79 17.97 -4.24
C ASN A 129 13.71 19.16 -3.27
N ASP A 130 12.49 19.49 -2.83
CA ASP A 130 12.22 20.65 -1.96
C ASP A 130 10.94 20.44 -1.13
N LEU A 131 10.65 21.37 -0.23
CA LEU A 131 9.40 21.48 0.51
C LEU A 131 8.32 22.16 -0.35
N PHE A 132 7.06 21.84 -0.10
CA PHE A 132 5.95 22.64 -0.61
C PHE A 132 5.91 23.96 0.15
N LEU A 133 6.00 25.08 -0.58
CA LEU A 133 5.88 26.44 -0.07
C LEU A 133 4.42 26.90 -0.03
#